data_AF-A0AAE2JU73-F1
#
_entry.id   AF-A0AAE2JU73-F1
#
_cell.length_a   1.000
_cell.length_b   1.000
_cell.length_c   1.000
_cell.angle_alpha   90.00
_cell.angle_beta   90.00
_cell.angle_gamma   90.00
#
_symmetry.space_group_name_H-M   'P 1'
#
loop_
_entity.id
_entity.type
_entity.pdbx_description
1 polymer ?
#
loop_
_entity_poly.entity_id
_entity_poly.type
_entity_poly.pdbx_seq_one_letter_code
_entity_poly.pdbx_strand_id
1 'polypeptide(L)'
;MWPFRKKKKEFKKVENWTKEDTKYFFLTASEKEFHEFIESNFSKRTEGNLIYLLNLLRGLDNDGLFYGIAKATKVESQFDHSKYFAAIVALIGLSLKLYMEISIWWALFVTSLITGVLLKMIARETRRRVSAVYLKSLLEQVKTEKEKEKAS
;
A
#
# COMPACT_ATOMS: atom_id res chain seq x y z
N MET A 1 8.88 -0.78 -26.37
CA MET A 1 8.41 -2.07 -25.80
C MET A 1 9.20 -2.33 -24.52
N TRP A 2 8.55 -2.45 -23.37
CA TRP A 2 9.21 -2.46 -22.04
C TRP A 2 9.36 -3.90 -21.51
N PRO A 3 10.57 -4.48 -21.42
CA PRO A 3 10.74 -5.92 -21.23
C PRO A 3 11.06 -6.30 -19.78
N PHE A 4 10.29 -5.83 -18.80
CA PHE A 4 10.47 -6.25 -17.40
C PHE A 4 9.14 -6.45 -16.69
N ARG A 5 8.30 -7.34 -17.24
CA ARG A 5 7.25 -7.97 -16.44
C ARG A 5 7.92 -9.01 -15.55
N LYS A 6 8.51 -8.57 -14.42
CA LYS A 6 8.99 -9.49 -13.38
C LYS A 6 7.85 -10.46 -13.07
N LYS A 7 8.09 -11.78 -13.20
CA LYS A 7 7.15 -12.81 -12.74
C LYS A 7 6.75 -12.46 -11.30
N LYS A 8 5.47 -12.15 -11.06
CA LYS A 8 4.95 -12.01 -9.70
C LYS A 8 5.27 -13.33 -9.01
N LYS A 9 5.98 -13.29 -7.87
CA LYS A 9 5.95 -14.44 -6.96
C LYS A 9 4.47 -14.67 -6.67
N GLU A 10 3.93 -15.80 -7.07
CA GLU A 10 2.59 -16.18 -6.65
C GLU A 10 2.68 -16.39 -5.15
N PHE A 11 2.19 -15.41 -4.38
CA PHE A 11 1.91 -15.65 -2.98
C PHE A 11 0.92 -16.81 -2.97
N LYS A 12 1.29 -17.94 -2.34
CA LYS A 12 0.37 -19.04 -2.08
C LYS A 12 -0.93 -18.43 -1.57
N LYS A 13 -2.07 -18.82 -2.13
CA LYS A 13 -3.40 -18.37 -1.68
C LYS A 13 -3.42 -18.40 -0.16
N VAL A 14 -3.86 -17.30 0.45
CA VAL A 14 -3.92 -17.12 1.91
C VAL A 14 -4.72 -18.23 2.60
N GLU A 15 -5.61 -18.87 1.85
CA GLU A 15 -6.33 -20.09 2.20
C GLU A 15 -5.44 -21.22 2.77
N ASN A 16 -4.14 -21.26 2.44
CA ASN A 16 -3.18 -22.27 2.90
C ASN A 16 -2.27 -21.80 4.04
N TRP A 17 -2.46 -20.60 4.59
CA TRP A 17 -1.55 -20.04 5.60
C TRP A 17 -1.99 -20.42 7.01
N THR A 18 -1.05 -20.80 7.85
CA THR A 18 -1.29 -20.95 9.29
C THR A 18 -1.17 -19.61 10.03
N LYS A 19 -1.59 -19.58 11.30
CA LYS A 19 -1.48 -18.39 12.14
C LYS A 19 0.00 -18.04 12.39
N GLU A 20 0.82 -19.07 12.57
CA GLU A 20 2.26 -19.00 12.76
C GLU A 20 2.94 -18.46 11.51
N ASP A 21 2.56 -18.93 10.32
CA ASP A 21 3.05 -18.41 9.04
C ASP A 21 2.74 -16.92 8.89
N THR A 22 1.53 -16.52 9.28
CA THR A 22 1.09 -15.12 9.19
C THR A 22 1.85 -14.22 10.16
N LYS A 23 2.07 -14.69 11.40
CA LYS A 23 2.89 -13.98 12.39
C LYS A 23 4.34 -13.86 11.90
N TYR A 24 4.91 -14.95 11.41
CA TYR A 24 6.27 -14.96 10.85
C TYR A 24 6.40 -14.02 9.65
N PHE A 25 5.40 -13.99 8.77
CA PHE A 25 5.36 -13.07 7.63
C PHE A 25 5.29 -11.60 8.08
N PHE A 26 4.43 -11.27 9.04
CA PHE A 26 4.37 -9.91 9.60
C PHE A 26 5.69 -9.51 10.26
N LEU A 27 6.41 -10.44 10.87
CA LEU A 27 7.74 -10.17 11.41
C LEU A 27 8.80 -9.96 10.31
N THR A 28 8.90 -10.88 9.36
CA THR A 28 10.10 -11.01 8.50
C THR A 28 9.93 -10.48 7.09
N ALA A 29 8.69 -10.33 6.58
CA ALA A 29 8.47 -9.93 5.20
C ALA A 29 9.13 -8.59 4.87
N SER A 30 9.73 -8.49 3.70
CA SER A 30 10.17 -7.19 3.18
C SER A 30 8.97 -6.28 2.92
N GLU A 31 9.19 -4.96 2.87
CA GLU A 31 8.14 -3.99 2.53
C GLU A 31 7.47 -4.30 1.19
N LYS A 32 8.27 -4.76 0.23
CA LYS A 32 7.80 -5.16 -1.09
C LYS A 32 6.90 -6.40 -1.02
N GLU A 33 7.30 -7.42 -0.26
CA GLU A 33 6.51 -8.65 -0.13
C GLU A 33 5.21 -8.40 0.64
N PHE A 34 5.28 -7.60 1.70
CA PHE A 34 4.10 -7.20 2.46
C PHE A 34 3.12 -6.39 1.60
N HIS A 35 3.65 -5.52 0.74
CA HIS A 35 2.84 -4.78 -0.21
C HIS A 35 2.19 -5.68 -1.27
N GLU A 36 2.95 -6.60 -1.87
CA GLU A 36 2.41 -7.54 -2.86
C GLU A 36 1.33 -8.45 -2.24
N PHE A 37 1.52 -8.88 -0.99
CA PHE A 37 0.51 -9.58 -0.19
C PHE A 37 -0.75 -8.74 0.01
N ILE A 38 -0.61 -7.47 0.40
CA ILE A 38 -1.76 -6.60 0.61
C ILE A 38 -2.50 -6.39 -0.72
N GLU A 39 -1.79 -6.12 -1.81
CA GLU A 39 -2.37 -5.89 -3.13
C GLU A 39 -3.09 -7.15 -3.66
N SER A 40 -2.52 -8.34 -3.45
CA SER A 40 -3.13 -9.59 -3.90
C SER A 40 -4.39 -9.96 -3.12
N ASN A 41 -4.46 -9.59 -1.85
CA ASN A 41 -5.52 -10.06 -0.96
C ASN A 41 -6.61 -9.00 -0.68
N PHE A 42 -6.27 -7.72 -0.77
CA PHE A 42 -7.19 -6.60 -0.47
C PHE A 42 -7.47 -5.70 -1.67
N SER A 43 -7.07 -6.06 -2.90
CA SER A 43 -7.54 -5.35 -4.09
C SER A 43 -8.97 -5.75 -4.45
N LYS A 44 -9.74 -4.81 -5.02
CA LYS A 44 -11.18 -4.90 -5.36
C LYS A 44 -11.61 -6.12 -6.22
N ARG A 45 -10.69 -7.00 -6.65
CA ARG A 45 -10.98 -8.13 -7.55
C ARG A 45 -11.19 -9.48 -6.85
N THR A 46 -11.02 -9.59 -5.54
CA THR A 46 -11.03 -10.88 -4.83
C THR A 46 -11.84 -10.85 -3.54
N GLU A 47 -13.16 -10.69 -3.63
CA GLU A 47 -14.08 -10.75 -2.48
C GLU A 47 -14.05 -12.11 -1.76
N GLY A 48 -13.90 -13.22 -2.50
CA GLY A 48 -13.85 -14.55 -1.90
C GLY A 48 -12.63 -14.80 -1.00
N ASN A 49 -11.55 -14.04 -1.15
CA ASN A 49 -10.32 -14.17 -0.35
C ASN A 49 -10.42 -13.40 0.99
N LEU A 50 -11.36 -12.46 1.08
CA LEU A 50 -11.47 -11.55 2.22
C LEU A 50 -11.96 -12.26 3.50
N ILE A 51 -12.88 -13.22 3.36
CA ILE A 51 -13.44 -13.97 4.51
C ILE A 51 -12.39 -14.90 5.12
N TYR A 52 -11.66 -15.65 4.29
CA TYR A 52 -10.57 -16.52 4.75
C TYR A 52 -9.48 -15.74 5.46
N LEU A 53 -9.12 -14.59 4.89
CA LEU A 53 -8.14 -13.70 5.49
C LEU A 53 -8.63 -13.10 6.81
N LEU A 54 -9.90 -12.68 6.91
CA LEU A 54 -10.46 -12.20 8.17
C LEU A 54 -10.44 -13.29 9.25
N ASN A 55 -10.79 -14.52 8.91
CA ASN A 55 -10.71 -15.67 9.82
C ASN A 55 -9.26 -15.97 10.24
N LEU A 56 -8.31 -15.85 9.31
CA LEU A 56 -6.88 -15.96 9.60
C LEU A 56 -6.42 -14.86 10.58
N LEU A 57 -6.86 -13.61 10.35
CA LEU A 57 -6.58 -12.46 11.22
C LEU A 57 -7.14 -12.67 12.63
N ARG A 58 -8.39 -13.12 12.77
CA ARG A 58 -9.00 -13.54 14.04
C ARG A 58 -8.22 -14.67 14.71
N GLY A 59 -7.55 -15.49 13.92
CA GLY A 59 -6.69 -16.56 14.39
C GLY A 59 -5.45 -16.09 15.15
N LEU A 60 -4.89 -14.91 14.83
CA LEU A 60 -3.61 -14.43 15.38
C LEU A 60 -3.66 -14.12 16.88
N ASP A 61 -2.55 -14.32 17.56
CA ASP A 61 -2.34 -13.84 18.93
C ASP A 61 -2.15 -12.31 18.98
N ASN A 62 -2.14 -11.75 20.19
CA ASN A 62 -1.98 -10.31 20.40
C ASN A 62 -0.67 -9.78 19.79
N ASP A 63 0.40 -10.56 19.86
CA ASP A 63 1.70 -10.20 19.27
C ASP A 63 1.61 -10.14 17.74
N GLY A 64 1.00 -11.16 17.11
CA GLY A 64 0.80 -11.17 15.67
C GLY A 64 -0.05 -10.01 15.18
N LEU A 65 -1.11 -9.65 15.92
CA LEU A 65 -1.90 -8.45 15.64
C LEU A 65 -1.05 -7.18 15.78
N PHE A 66 -0.24 -7.08 16.83
CA PHE A 66 0.66 -5.94 17.06
C PHE A 66 1.67 -5.77 15.92
N TYR A 67 2.35 -6.84 15.51
CA TYR A 67 3.30 -6.81 14.40
C TYR A 67 2.63 -6.43 13.08
N GLY A 68 1.44 -6.98 12.80
CA GLY A 68 0.66 -6.62 11.62
C GLY A 68 0.31 -5.12 11.59
N ILE A 69 -0.18 -4.57 12.71
CA ILE A 69 -0.53 -3.15 12.84
C ILE A 69 0.69 -2.26 12.67
N ALA A 70 1.80 -2.61 13.32
CA ALA A 70 3.05 -1.85 13.22
C ALA A 70 3.54 -1.79 11.76
N LYS A 71 3.48 -2.91 11.05
CA LYS A 71 3.93 -2.99 9.65
C LYS A 71 2.99 -2.26 8.69
N ALA A 72 1.68 -2.38 8.89
CA ALA A 72 0.69 -1.62 8.13
C ALA A 72 0.84 -0.11 8.37
N THR A 73 1.10 0.32 9.62
CA THR A 73 1.36 1.72 9.97
C THR A 73 2.66 2.23 9.34
N LYS A 74 3.72 1.40 9.31
CA LYS A 74 4.97 1.76 8.63
C LYS A 74 4.72 2.02 7.14
N VAL A 75 3.99 1.13 6.46
CA VAL A 75 3.62 1.30 5.05
C VAL A 75 2.76 2.54 4.83
N GLU A 76 1.76 2.77 5.70
CA GLU A 76 0.93 3.96 5.66
C GLU A 76 1.76 5.25 5.72
N SER A 77 2.74 5.32 6.64
CA SER A 77 3.60 6.49 6.81
C SER A 77 4.59 6.70 5.67
N GLN A 78 5.07 5.63 5.03
CA GLN A 78 5.99 5.70 3.89
C GLN A 78 5.34 6.26 2.62
N PHE A 79 4.05 6.00 2.43
CA PHE A 79 3.29 6.47 1.25
C PHE A 79 2.48 7.75 1.54
N ASP A 80 2.78 8.45 2.63
CA ASP A 80 2.20 9.76 2.91
C ASP A 80 2.97 10.87 2.17
N HIS A 81 2.63 11.02 0.89
CA HIS A 81 3.24 12.03 0.02
C HIS A 81 2.75 13.46 0.26
N SER A 82 1.82 13.67 1.22
CA SER A 82 1.32 15.00 1.57
C SER A 82 2.46 15.97 1.93
N LYS A 83 3.52 15.46 2.55
CA LYS A 83 4.71 16.22 2.97
C LYS A 83 5.53 16.78 1.81
N TYR A 84 5.52 16.12 0.66
CA TYR A 84 6.34 16.51 -0.51
C TYR A 84 5.50 17.16 -1.61
N PHE A 85 4.18 17.23 -1.45
CA PHE A 85 3.27 17.78 -2.45
C PHE A 85 3.61 19.22 -2.81
N ALA A 86 3.90 20.07 -1.82
CA ALA A 86 4.31 21.45 -2.05
C ALA A 86 5.60 21.57 -2.87
N ALA A 87 6.59 20.71 -2.59
CA ALA A 87 7.85 20.68 -3.35
C ALA A 87 7.63 20.22 -4.80
N ILE A 88 6.74 19.25 -5.02
CA ILE A 88 6.37 18.78 -6.36
C ILE A 88 5.68 19.90 -7.16
N VAL A 89 4.72 20.60 -6.55
CA VAL A 89 4.03 21.74 -7.19
C VAL A 89 5.02 22.86 -7.53
N ALA A 90 5.96 23.16 -6.62
CA ALA A 90 7.01 24.15 -6.86
C ALA A 90 7.90 23.77 -8.05
N LEU A 91 8.33 22.51 -8.14
CA LEU A 91 9.14 22.01 -9.27
C LEU A 91 8.37 22.10 -10.61
N ILE A 92 7.08 21.79 -10.61
CA ILE A 92 6.22 21.93 -11.79
C ILE A 92 6.16 23.41 -12.21
N GLY A 93 5.89 24.33 -11.28
CA GLY A 93 5.84 25.76 -11.56
C GLY A 93 7.17 26.32 -12.09
N LEU A 94 8.29 25.87 -11.53
CA LEU A 94 9.63 26.28 -11.95
C LEU A 94 9.95 25.75 -13.36
N SER A 95 9.59 24.50 -13.65
CA SER A 95 9.73 23.93 -14.99
C SER A 95 8.89 24.69 -16.02
N LEU A 96 7.63 25.00 -15.69
CA LEU A 96 6.74 25.76 -16.57
C LEU A 96 7.34 27.13 -16.90
N LYS A 97 7.83 27.85 -15.88
CA LYS A 97 8.47 29.16 -16.06
C LYS A 97 9.69 29.08 -16.98
N LEU A 98 10.59 28.11 -16.76
CA LEU A 98 11.79 27.92 -17.59
C LEU A 98 11.45 27.66 -19.05
N TYR A 99 10.46 26.80 -19.33
CA TYR A 99 10.12 26.47 -20.71
C TYR A 99 9.25 27.54 -21.39
N MET A 100 8.51 28.38 -20.65
CA MET A 100 7.76 29.50 -21.23
C MET A 100 8.68 30.54 -21.88
N GLU A 101 9.90 30.72 -21.38
CA GLU A 101 10.91 31.61 -21.99
C GLU A 101 11.41 31.11 -23.36
N ILE A 102 11.26 29.81 -23.64
CA ILE A 102 11.68 29.18 -24.90
C ILE A 102 10.51 29.11 -25.89
N SER A 103 9.40 28.50 -25.48
CA SER A 103 8.20 28.36 -26.30
C SER A 103 7.02 27.86 -25.46
N ILE A 104 5.89 28.55 -25.55
CA ILE A 104 4.66 28.21 -24.83
C ILE A 104 4.19 26.77 -25.15
N TRP A 105 4.23 26.37 -26.41
CA TRP A 105 3.79 25.02 -26.81
C TRP A 105 4.68 23.93 -26.22
N TRP A 106 6.01 24.17 -26.19
CA TRP A 106 6.95 23.25 -25.56
C TRP A 106 6.78 23.21 -24.03
N ALA A 107 6.53 24.36 -23.40
CA ALA A 107 6.29 24.46 -21.97
C ALA A 107 5.07 23.63 -21.55
N LEU A 108 3.96 23.77 -22.27
CA LEU A 108 2.75 23.01 -21.99
C LEU A 108 2.96 21.51 -22.21
N PHE A 109 3.65 21.11 -23.28
CA PHE A 109 3.91 19.71 -23.58
C PHE A 109 4.77 19.05 -22.49
N VAL A 110 5.92 19.64 -22.14
CA VAL A 110 6.85 19.08 -21.14
C VAL A 110 6.20 19.06 -19.75
N THR A 111 5.54 20.15 -19.36
CA THR A 111 4.88 20.24 -18.05
C THR A 111 3.75 19.23 -17.92
N SER A 112 2.97 19.02 -18.99
CA SER A 112 1.91 18.00 -19.04
C SER A 112 2.48 16.58 -18.91
N LEU A 113 3.60 16.30 -19.60
CA LEU A 113 4.25 14.99 -19.57
C LEU A 113 4.81 14.68 -18.17
N ILE A 114 5.51 15.63 -17.54
CA ILE A 114 6.02 15.51 -16.17
C ILE A 114 4.87 15.30 -15.18
N THR A 115 3.83 16.14 -15.27
CA THR A 115 2.66 16.05 -14.38
C THR A 115 1.95 14.72 -14.53
N GLY A 116 1.76 14.22 -15.76
CA GLY A 116 1.14 12.93 -16.02
C GLY A 116 1.91 11.75 -15.43
N VAL A 117 3.24 11.76 -15.52
CA VAL A 117 4.10 10.74 -14.90
C VAL A 117 3.99 10.78 -13.38
N LEU A 118 4.04 11.97 -12.78
CA LEU A 118 3.92 12.16 -11.33
C LEU A 118 2.55 11.72 -10.81
N LEU A 119 1.46 12.12 -11.46
CA LEU A 119 0.11 11.70 -11.09
C LEU A 119 -0.05 10.18 -11.16
N LYS A 120 0.53 9.53 -12.16
CA LYS A 120 0.50 8.06 -12.28
C LYS A 120 1.29 7.37 -11.16
N MET A 121 2.42 7.95 -10.75
CA MET A 121 3.23 7.47 -9.64
C MET A 121 2.46 7.60 -8.31
N ILE A 122 1.95 8.80 -8.02
CA ILE A 122 1.13 9.08 -6.84
C ILE A 122 -0.10 8.17 -6.80
N ALA A 123 -0.86 8.04 -7.89
CA ALA A 123 -2.04 7.19 -7.94
C ALA A 123 -1.74 5.70 -7.73
N ARG A 124 -0.52 5.25 -8.05
CA ARG A 124 -0.07 3.89 -7.73
C ARG A 124 0.20 3.77 -6.23
N GLU A 125 0.91 4.73 -5.66
CA GLU A 125 1.30 4.77 -4.24
C GLU A 125 0.10 4.97 -3.31
N THR A 126 -0.85 5.84 -3.66
CA THR A 126 -2.11 6.02 -2.95
C THR A 126 -2.90 4.72 -2.85
N ARG A 127 -2.94 3.92 -3.92
CA ARG A 127 -3.58 2.59 -3.87
C ARG A 127 -2.91 1.67 -2.84
N ARG A 128 -1.58 1.72 -2.72
CA ARG A 128 -0.83 0.96 -1.71
C ARG A 128 -1.21 1.39 -0.30
N ARG A 129 -1.26 2.70 -0.08
CA ARG A 129 -1.65 3.29 1.21
C ARG A 129 -3.06 2.87 1.61
N VAL A 130 -4.04 2.98 0.70
CA VAL A 130 -5.44 2.62 0.97
C VAL A 130 -5.56 1.16 1.42
N SER A 131 -4.88 0.23 0.74
CA SER A 131 -4.93 -1.17 1.12
C SER A 131 -4.22 -1.46 2.46
N ALA A 132 -3.15 -0.73 2.79
CA ALA A 132 -2.48 -0.83 4.10
C ALA A 132 -3.36 -0.29 5.23
N VAL A 133 -4.02 0.85 5.03
CA VAL A 133 -4.99 1.43 5.97
C VAL A 133 -6.15 0.45 6.21
N TYR A 134 -6.64 -0.19 5.14
CA TYR A 134 -7.70 -1.18 5.26
C TYR A 134 -7.27 -2.40 6.08
N LEU A 135 -6.09 -2.99 5.81
CA LEU A 135 -5.54 -4.09 6.62
C LEU A 135 -5.37 -3.68 8.09
N LYS A 136 -4.82 -2.49 8.35
CA LYS A 136 -4.66 -1.95 9.70
C LYS A 136 -6.00 -1.88 10.43
N SER A 137 -7.02 -1.32 9.78
CA SER A 137 -8.36 -1.23 10.35
C SER A 137 -8.94 -2.61 10.71
N LEU A 138 -8.75 -3.62 9.85
CA LEU A 138 -9.19 -4.98 10.15
C LEU A 138 -8.46 -5.58 11.35
N LEU A 139 -7.13 -5.40 11.44
CA LEU A 139 -6.35 -5.88 12.58
C LEU A 139 -6.75 -5.20 13.89
N GLU A 140 -7.03 -3.90 13.84
CA GLU A 140 -7.53 -3.13 14.99
C GLU A 140 -8.92 -3.62 15.42
N GLN A 141 -9.84 -3.85 14.48
CA GLN A 141 -11.16 -4.40 14.78
C GLN A 141 -11.07 -5.78 15.43
N VAL A 142 -10.25 -6.68 14.88
CA VAL A 142 -10.03 -8.02 15.45
C VAL A 142 -9.43 -7.93 16.86
N LYS A 143 -8.49 -7.01 17.08
CA LYS A 143 -7.93 -6.77 18.41
C LYS A 143 -9.01 -6.33 19.41
N THR A 144 -9.86 -5.39 19.01
CA THR A 144 -10.97 -4.90 19.84
C THR A 144 -12.03 -5.99 20.09
N GLU A 145 -12.34 -6.83 19.11
CA GLU A 145 -13.21 -8.01 19.29
C GLU A 145 -12.67 -8.92 20.40
N LYS A 146 -11.38 -9.24 20.37
CA LYS A 146 -10.73 -10.10 21.38
C LYS A 146 -10.65 -9.48 22.77
N GLU A 147 -10.45 -8.17 22.85
CA GLU A 147 -10.45 -7.45 24.12
C GLU A 147 -11.84 -7.47 24.77
N LYS A 148 -12.90 -7.37 23.97
CA LYS A 148 -14.29 -7.50 24.45
C LYS A 148 -14.63 -8.92 24.90
N GLU A 149 -14.22 -9.93 24.15
CA GLU A 149 -14.41 -11.35 24.52
C GLU A 149 -13.71 -11.72 25.83
N LYS A 150 -12.56 -11.11 26.14
CA LYS A 150 -11.83 -11.33 27.40
C LYS A 150 -12.41 -10.57 28.59
N ALA A 151 -13.20 -9.53 28.34
CA ALA A 151 -13.80 -8.69 29.36
C ALA A 151 -15.23 -9.11 29.74
N SER A 152 -15.82 -10.05 28.97
CA SER A 152 -17.11 -10.70 29.26
C SER A 152 -16.91 -12.02 29.99
#